data_AF-A0A147I5W0-F1
#
_entry.id   AF-A0A147I5W0-F1
#
_cell.length_a   1.000
_cell.length_b   1.000
_cell.length_c   1.000
_cell.angle_alpha   90.00
_cell.angle_beta   90.00
_cell.angle_gamma   90.00
#
_symmetry.space_group_name_H-M   'P 1'
#
loop_
_entity.id
_entity.type
_entity.pdbx_description
1 polymer ?
#
loop_
_entity_poly.entity_id
_entity_poly.type
_entity_poly.pdbx_seq_one_letter_code
_entity_poly.pdbx_strand_id
1 'polypeptide(L)'
;MKRLRVEEPPRSSSPMSAAEAAPLFALQPVQTLRRRWPALLATIITVAMLIGVAQELLGHGLAGLRRAVPTSPGFYLFFIISYFALPLCDYAIFRRLWNVPPSAFPALIRKRIANDILVGYTGDAYFYAWARARLEMVAAPFGAVKDVSIVSGITGNLTAFLLGAVALPLGYQLIAPDVVRGMIWSLTFALAVSLGVLIFSRRVFSLPRGQLWMVFWIDLLRIAVTCIAIALAWAWAMPSVSVGMWLFLVAGRQLVSRLPFLPNKDLLFANFAFLVIGHDRALSDLMAFTAASTLLMHGLLLLLFGAVYVMERAREWRRTA
;
A
#
# COMPACT_ATOMS: atom_id res chain seq x y z
N MET A 1 -27.39 -39.00 -72.75
CA MET A 1 -26.45 -37.97 -72.26
C MET A 1 -27.21 -37.02 -71.32
N LYS A 2 -27.11 -37.27 -70.01
CA LYS A 2 -27.84 -36.60 -68.93
C LYS A 2 -26.90 -35.55 -68.31
N ARG A 3 -27.23 -34.26 -68.42
CA ARG A 3 -26.45 -33.17 -67.82
C ARG A 3 -26.65 -33.19 -66.30
N LEU A 4 -25.56 -33.35 -65.55
CA LEU A 4 -25.50 -33.19 -64.10
C LEU A 4 -25.72 -31.70 -63.77
N ARG A 5 -26.83 -31.40 -63.11
CA ARG A 5 -27.10 -30.10 -62.49
C ARG A 5 -26.44 -30.12 -61.11
N VAL A 6 -25.44 -29.26 -60.91
CA VAL A 6 -24.83 -29.01 -59.60
C VAL A 6 -25.85 -28.20 -58.78
N GLU A 7 -26.34 -28.78 -57.69
CA GLU A 7 -27.16 -28.06 -56.71
C GLU A 7 -26.25 -27.15 -55.87
N GLU A 8 -26.50 -25.84 -55.92
CA GLU A 8 -25.92 -24.88 -54.98
C GLU A 8 -26.54 -25.09 -53.60
N PRO A 9 -25.76 -25.04 -52.50
CA PRO A 9 -26.33 -25.08 -51.16
C PRO A 9 -27.15 -23.80 -50.89
N PRO A 10 -28.25 -23.89 -50.11
CA PRO A 10 -29.06 -22.73 -49.81
C PRO A 10 -28.23 -21.70 -49.03
N ARG A 11 -28.22 -20.45 -49.51
CA ARG A 11 -27.73 -19.29 -48.76
C ARG A 11 -28.67 -19.07 -47.57
N SER A 12 -28.33 -19.63 -46.41
CA SER A 12 -28.93 -19.26 -45.13
C SER A 12 -28.40 -17.89 -44.68
N SER A 13 -28.85 -16.83 -45.34
CA SER A 13 -28.75 -15.48 -44.78
C SER A 13 -29.84 -15.30 -43.74
N SER A 14 -29.68 -15.96 -42.60
CA SER A 14 -30.32 -15.48 -41.36
C SER A 14 -29.32 -14.51 -40.72
N PRO A 15 -29.66 -13.22 -40.50
CA PRO A 15 -28.86 -12.41 -39.61
C PRO A 15 -28.92 -13.09 -38.25
N MET A 16 -27.77 -13.58 -37.78
CA MET A 16 -27.60 -14.05 -36.42
C MET A 16 -28.15 -12.96 -35.51
N SER A 17 -29.21 -13.31 -34.78
CA SER A 17 -29.97 -12.45 -33.89
C SER A 17 -29.04 -11.56 -33.08
N ALA A 18 -29.29 -10.25 -33.11
CA ALA A 18 -28.65 -9.24 -32.27
C ALA A 18 -28.94 -9.42 -30.76
N ALA A 19 -29.33 -10.62 -30.33
CA ALA A 19 -29.62 -10.99 -28.95
C ALA A 19 -28.48 -11.77 -28.26
N GLU A 20 -27.39 -12.10 -28.94
CA GLU A 20 -26.25 -12.84 -28.36
C GLU A 20 -25.00 -11.99 -28.06
N ALA A 21 -25.06 -10.69 -28.37
CA ALA A 21 -24.12 -9.71 -27.85
C ALA A 21 -24.78 -8.97 -26.68
N ALA A 22 -24.78 -9.59 -25.50
CA ALA A 22 -25.14 -8.89 -24.27
C ALA A 22 -24.32 -7.58 -24.21
N PRO A 23 -24.95 -6.40 -24.25
CA PRO A 23 -24.21 -5.15 -24.27
C PRO A 23 -23.59 -4.97 -22.89
N LEU A 24 -22.29 -5.25 -22.78
CA LEU A 24 -21.41 -4.86 -21.66
C LEU A 24 -21.40 -3.34 -21.41
N PHE A 25 -22.11 -2.56 -22.24
CA PHE A 25 -22.38 -1.14 -22.10
C PHE A 25 -23.53 -0.78 -21.14
N ALA A 26 -24.28 -1.74 -20.59
CA ALA A 26 -25.48 -1.45 -19.79
C ALA A 26 -25.28 -1.40 -18.26
N LEU A 27 -24.06 -1.21 -17.76
CA LEU A 27 -23.88 -0.81 -16.36
C LEU A 27 -23.87 0.71 -16.29
N GLN A 28 -25.09 1.28 -16.15
CA GLN A 28 -25.26 2.68 -15.76
C GLN A 28 -24.30 3.01 -14.60
N PRO A 29 -23.71 4.23 -14.56
CA PRO A 29 -22.93 4.64 -13.41
C PRO A 29 -23.83 4.45 -12.19
N VAL A 30 -23.37 3.65 -11.22
CA VAL A 30 -24.12 3.42 -9.98
C VAL A 30 -24.50 4.81 -9.48
N GLN A 31 -25.79 5.14 -9.58
CA GLN A 31 -26.33 6.36 -9.00
C GLN A 31 -25.83 6.33 -7.57
N THR A 32 -24.97 7.28 -7.22
CA THR A 32 -24.33 7.29 -5.91
C THR A 32 -25.43 7.51 -4.90
N LEU A 33 -25.99 6.42 -4.39
CA LEU A 33 -26.96 6.44 -3.32
C LEU A 33 -26.29 7.28 -2.25
N ARG A 34 -26.97 8.35 -1.84
CA ARG A 34 -26.54 9.35 -0.83
C ARG A 34 -26.48 8.69 0.56
N ARG A 35 -25.85 7.52 0.65
CA ARG A 35 -25.70 6.71 1.84
C ARG A 35 -24.65 7.40 2.70
N ARG A 36 -25.04 7.70 3.92
CA ARG A 36 -24.16 8.28 4.95
C ARG A 36 -23.10 7.28 5.46
N TRP A 37 -23.23 6.00 5.09
CA TRP A 37 -22.35 4.92 5.51
C TRP A 37 -20.85 5.14 5.23
N PRO A 38 -20.40 5.63 4.06
CA PRO A 38 -18.98 5.91 3.82
C PRO A 38 -18.45 7.05 4.72
N ALA A 39 -19.28 8.06 4.99
CA ALA A 39 -18.91 9.16 5.88
C ALA A 39 -18.84 8.70 7.35
N LEU A 40 -19.79 7.85 7.77
CA LEU A 40 -19.76 7.22 9.09
C LEU A 40 -18.53 6.32 9.24
N LEU A 41 -18.23 5.49 8.25
CA LEU A 41 -17.06 4.63 8.24
C LEU A 41 -15.76 5.44 8.33
N ALA A 42 -15.63 6.52 7.55
CA ALA A 42 -14.47 7.41 7.62
C ALA A 42 -14.32 8.07 8.99
N THR A 43 -15.44 8.46 9.62
CA THR A 43 -15.45 9.03 10.98
C THR A 43 -15.01 8.00 12.01
N ILE A 44 -15.58 6.79 11.97
CA ILE A 44 -15.21 5.68 12.86
C ILE A 44 -13.72 5.37 12.72
N ILE A 45 -13.20 5.26 11.50
CA ILE A 45 -11.78 5.01 11.25
C ILE A 45 -10.93 6.13 11.84
N THR A 46 -11.29 7.39 11.61
CA THR A 46 -10.55 8.55 12.15
C THR A 46 -10.53 8.53 13.68
N VAL A 47 -11.66 8.26 14.33
CA VAL A 47 -11.75 8.15 15.79
C VAL A 47 -10.91 6.98 16.31
N ALA A 48 -11.01 5.80 15.68
CA ALA A 48 -10.21 4.63 16.05
C ALA A 48 -8.70 4.91 15.94
N MET A 49 -8.28 5.65 14.91
CA MET A 49 -6.88 6.06 14.76
C MET A 49 -6.43 7.03 15.84
N LEU A 50 -7.26 8.01 16.20
CA LEU A 50 -6.94 8.94 17.29
C LEU A 50 -6.81 8.19 18.63
N ILE A 51 -7.69 7.22 18.88
CA ILE A 51 -7.60 6.35 20.06
C ILE A 51 -6.31 5.51 20.01
N GLY A 52 -5.99 4.91 18.86
CA GLY A 52 -4.75 4.12 18.69
C GLY A 52 -3.50 4.96 18.92
N VAL A 53 -3.46 6.19 18.39
CA VAL A 53 -2.37 7.14 18.66
C VAL A 53 -2.30 7.49 20.14
N ALA A 54 -3.43 7.75 20.79
CA ALA A 54 -3.46 8.06 22.22
C ALA A 54 -2.97 6.87 23.06
N GLN A 55 -3.38 5.65 22.75
CA GLN A 55 -2.93 4.44 23.42
C GLN A 55 -1.42 4.21 23.23
N GLU A 56 -0.93 4.36 22.01
CA GLU A 56 0.50 4.16 21.71
C GLU A 56 1.38 5.23 22.37
N LEU A 57 0.97 6.51 22.30
CA LEU A 57 1.74 7.62 22.88
C LEU A 57 1.64 7.69 24.41
N LEU A 58 0.52 7.27 25.01
CA LEU A 58 0.28 7.36 26.46
C LEU A 58 0.49 6.04 27.20
N GLY A 59 0.63 4.91 26.49
CA GLY A 59 0.83 3.58 27.09
C GLY A 59 2.09 3.49 27.96
N HIS A 60 3.13 4.28 27.64
CA HIS A 60 4.36 4.40 28.43
C HIS A 60 4.37 5.64 29.36
N GLY A 61 3.26 6.35 29.47
CA GLY A 61 3.10 7.58 30.23
C GLY A 61 3.73 8.83 29.57
N LEU A 62 3.32 10.01 30.04
CA LEU A 62 3.81 11.32 29.54
C LEU A 62 5.35 11.47 29.62
N ALA A 63 5.99 10.81 30.60
CA ALA A 63 7.44 10.78 30.76
C ALA A 63 8.16 9.85 29.78
N GLY A 64 7.50 8.80 29.27
CA GLY A 64 7.99 7.98 28.16
C GLY A 64 7.93 8.77 26.86
N LEU A 65 6.79 9.42 26.61
CA LEU A 65 6.58 10.28 25.43
C LEU A 65 7.64 11.38 25.32
N ARG A 66 7.91 12.11 26.41
CA ARG A 66 8.91 13.21 26.39
C ARG A 66 10.33 12.73 26.08
N ARG A 67 10.67 11.47 26.40
CA ARG A 67 11.98 10.87 26.08
C ARG A 67 12.03 10.28 24.67
N ALA A 68 10.89 9.80 24.18
CA ALA A 68 10.78 9.17 22.87
C ALA A 68 10.76 10.19 21.70
N VAL A 69 10.30 11.43 21.95
CA VAL A 69 10.22 12.49 20.94
C VAL A 69 11.63 12.91 20.47
N PRO A 70 12.00 12.65 19.21
CA PRO A 70 13.29 13.08 18.69
C PRO A 70 13.37 14.60 18.64
N THR A 71 14.46 15.17 19.17
CA THR A 71 14.71 16.62 19.15
C THR A 71 15.31 17.09 17.83
N SER A 72 15.94 16.18 17.10
CA SER A 72 16.62 16.44 15.84
C SER A 72 15.62 16.69 14.69
N PRO A 73 15.71 17.84 13.98
CA PRO A 73 14.91 18.08 12.77
C PRO A 73 15.14 17.04 11.67
N GLY A 74 16.33 16.42 11.64
CA GLY A 74 16.69 15.39 10.66
C GLY A 74 15.76 14.18 10.72
N PHE A 75 15.34 13.76 11.92
CA PHE A 75 14.37 12.67 12.08
C PHE A 75 13.09 12.96 11.28
N TYR A 76 12.50 14.13 11.46
CA TYR A 76 11.22 14.49 10.85
C TYR A 76 11.34 14.63 9.32
N LEU A 77 12.43 15.21 8.83
CA LEU A 77 12.68 15.31 7.39
C LEU A 77 12.72 13.92 6.74
N PHE A 78 13.53 13.01 7.27
CA PHE A 78 13.68 11.67 6.72
C PHE A 78 12.43 10.80 6.95
N PHE A 79 11.71 11.00 8.06
CA PHE A 79 10.41 10.40 8.28
C PHE A 79 9.41 10.82 7.19
N ILE A 80 9.30 12.12 6.88
CA ILE A 80 8.43 12.64 5.81
C ILE A 80 8.80 12.04 4.46
N ILE A 81 10.10 11.95 4.13
CA ILE A 81 10.57 11.29 2.91
C ILE A 81 10.13 9.82 2.86
N SER A 82 10.36 9.08 3.95
CA SER A 82 9.95 7.67 4.05
C SER A 82 8.44 7.50 3.92
N TYR A 83 7.66 8.43 4.47
CA TYR A 83 6.21 8.44 4.39
C TYR A 83 5.78 8.69 2.94
N PHE A 84 6.18 9.80 2.33
CA PHE A 84 5.66 10.16 1.01
C PHE A 84 6.26 9.37 -0.15
N ALA A 85 7.33 8.58 0.06
CA ALA A 85 7.91 7.72 -0.98
C ALA A 85 6.85 6.83 -1.66
N LEU A 86 5.99 6.16 -0.89
CA LEU A 86 4.93 5.30 -1.43
C LEU A 86 3.91 6.05 -2.31
N PRO A 87 3.18 7.07 -1.81
CA PRO A 87 2.20 7.77 -2.63
C PRO A 87 2.83 8.51 -3.84
N LEU A 88 4.07 8.98 -3.73
CA LEU A 88 4.79 9.61 -4.85
C LEU A 88 5.12 8.59 -5.95
N CYS A 89 5.64 7.41 -5.58
CA CYS A 89 5.94 6.35 -6.53
C CYS A 89 4.68 5.78 -7.17
N ASP A 90 3.61 5.55 -6.40
CA ASP A 90 2.32 5.15 -6.94
C ASP A 90 1.79 6.21 -7.92
N TYR A 91 1.92 7.51 -7.59
CA TYR A 91 1.53 8.58 -8.49
C TYR A 91 2.34 8.57 -9.77
N ALA A 92 3.66 8.39 -9.70
CA ALA A 92 4.52 8.27 -10.87
C ALA A 92 4.13 7.07 -11.76
N ILE A 93 3.80 5.93 -11.15
CA ILE A 93 3.33 4.73 -11.86
C ILE A 93 2.02 5.03 -12.60
N PHE A 94 0.98 5.46 -11.88
CA PHE A 94 -0.33 5.68 -12.49
C PHE A 94 -0.36 6.90 -13.42
N ARG A 95 0.53 7.90 -13.23
CA ARG A 95 0.73 8.99 -14.19
C ARG A 95 1.29 8.47 -15.50
N ARG A 96 2.19 7.48 -15.48
CA ARG A 96 2.71 6.87 -16.72
C ARG A 96 1.73 5.88 -17.35
N LEU A 97 1.00 5.11 -16.56
CA LEU A 97 0.07 4.10 -17.07
C LEU A 97 -1.22 4.73 -17.61
N TRP A 98 -1.77 5.74 -16.94
CA TRP A 98 -3.10 6.29 -17.26
C TRP A 98 -3.14 7.81 -17.40
N ASN A 99 -2.00 8.50 -17.32
CA ASN A 99 -1.94 9.97 -17.35
C ASN A 99 -2.83 10.63 -16.27
N VAL A 100 -2.93 10.02 -15.08
CA VAL A 100 -3.81 10.53 -14.01
C VAL A 100 -3.49 11.99 -13.64
N PRO A 101 -4.50 12.84 -13.40
CA PRO A 101 -4.27 14.23 -13.03
C PRO A 101 -3.65 14.35 -11.62
N PRO A 102 -3.07 15.51 -11.25
CA PRO A 102 -2.55 15.76 -9.89
C PRO A 102 -3.58 15.53 -8.77
N SER A 103 -4.88 15.67 -9.07
CA SER A 103 -5.98 15.37 -8.14
C SER A 103 -6.10 13.88 -7.77
N ALA A 104 -5.34 12.99 -8.44
CA ALA A 104 -5.18 11.60 -8.04
C ALA A 104 -4.34 11.42 -6.78
N PHE A 105 -3.46 12.38 -6.46
CA PHE A 105 -2.53 12.25 -5.34
C PHE A 105 -3.23 12.07 -3.98
N PRO A 106 -4.28 12.85 -3.63
CA PRO A 106 -5.08 12.57 -2.43
C PRO A 106 -5.78 11.20 -2.45
N ALA A 107 -6.14 10.67 -3.61
CA ALA A 107 -6.73 9.33 -3.71
C ALA A 107 -5.70 8.24 -3.42
N LEU A 108 -4.46 8.43 -3.88
CA LEU A 108 -3.34 7.53 -3.60
C LEU A 108 -2.89 7.58 -2.14
N ILE A 109 -2.96 8.74 -1.50
CA ILE A 109 -2.77 8.84 -0.05
C ILE A 109 -3.85 8.04 0.68
N ARG A 110 -5.13 8.19 0.32
CA ARG A 110 -6.21 7.39 0.93
C ARG A 110 -6.06 5.89 0.66
N LYS A 111 -5.59 5.51 -0.53
CA LYS A 111 -5.21 4.12 -0.85
C LYS A 111 -4.18 3.61 0.15
N ARG A 112 -3.09 4.34 0.38
CA ARG A 112 -2.08 3.95 1.36
C ARG A 112 -2.70 3.80 2.76
N ILE A 113 -3.41 4.82 3.21
CA ILE A 113 -4.03 4.84 4.55
C ILE A 113 -4.93 3.61 4.75
N ALA A 114 -5.75 3.27 3.75
CA ALA A 114 -6.60 2.09 3.79
C ALA A 114 -5.77 0.79 3.84
N ASN A 115 -4.72 0.68 3.03
CA ASN A 115 -3.83 -0.49 3.02
C ASN A 115 -3.06 -0.69 4.34
N ASP A 116 -2.71 0.39 5.04
CA ASP A 116 -1.96 0.35 6.30
C ASP A 116 -2.87 0.01 7.51
N ILE A 117 -4.12 0.49 7.52
CA ILE A 117 -5.00 0.44 8.71
C ILE A 117 -6.06 -0.66 8.66
N LEU A 118 -6.64 -0.91 7.48
CA LEU A 118 -7.73 -1.88 7.33
C LEU A 118 -7.13 -3.26 7.02
N VAL A 119 -7.61 -3.90 5.96
CA VAL A 119 -7.04 -5.12 5.42
C VAL A 119 -6.16 -4.73 4.23
N GLY A 120 -5.00 -5.38 4.09
CA GLY A 120 -4.15 -5.20 2.91
C GLY A 120 -4.98 -5.35 1.63
N TYR A 121 -4.75 -4.48 0.64
CA TYR A 121 -5.46 -4.39 -0.64
C TYR A 121 -6.82 -3.67 -0.63
N THR A 122 -7.37 -3.27 0.51
CA THR A 122 -8.60 -2.44 0.55
C THR A 122 -8.40 -1.07 -0.13
N GLY A 123 -7.21 -0.50 -0.02
CA GLY A 123 -6.82 0.73 -0.70
C GLY A 123 -6.76 0.58 -2.21
N ASP A 124 -6.36 -0.58 -2.72
CA ASP A 124 -6.34 -0.85 -4.16
C ASP A 124 -7.76 -0.92 -4.74
N ALA A 125 -8.69 -1.56 -4.01
CA ALA A 125 -10.11 -1.55 -4.36
C ALA A 125 -10.71 -0.14 -4.33
N TYR A 126 -10.38 0.66 -3.31
CA TYR A 126 -10.77 2.08 -3.24
C TYR A 126 -10.24 2.87 -4.44
N PHE A 127 -8.95 2.73 -4.77
CA PHE A 127 -8.34 3.48 -5.86
C PHE A 127 -8.91 3.08 -7.22
N TYR A 128 -9.21 1.79 -7.42
CA TYR A 128 -9.93 1.31 -8.59
C TYR A 128 -11.30 2.00 -8.74
N ALA A 129 -12.10 2.05 -7.66
CA ALA A 129 -13.42 2.68 -7.69
C ALA A 129 -13.31 4.19 -7.93
N TRP A 130 -12.32 4.85 -7.32
CA TRP A 130 -12.03 6.27 -7.53
C TRP A 130 -11.65 6.55 -8.99
N ALA A 131 -10.76 5.75 -9.57
CA ALA A 131 -10.27 5.91 -10.94
C ALA A 131 -11.38 5.68 -11.96
N ARG A 132 -12.19 4.62 -11.79
CA ARG A 132 -13.34 4.33 -12.66
C ARG A 132 -14.38 5.45 -12.66
N ALA A 133 -14.55 6.14 -11.54
CA ALA A 133 -15.54 7.21 -11.41
C ALA A 133 -15.06 8.57 -11.95
N ARG A 134 -13.75 8.76 -12.19
CA ARG A 134 -13.16 10.08 -12.48
C ARG A 134 -12.26 10.14 -13.70
N LEU A 135 -11.84 9.00 -14.22
CA LEU A 135 -11.06 8.94 -15.45
C LEU A 135 -11.97 8.39 -16.54
N GLU A 136 -12.05 9.11 -17.66
CA GLU A 136 -12.72 8.65 -18.88
C GLU A 136 -11.91 7.51 -19.50
N MET A 137 -12.11 6.28 -19.01
CA MET A 137 -11.36 5.11 -19.46
C MET A 137 -12.22 4.23 -20.36
N VAL A 138 -11.74 4.01 -21.58
CA VAL A 138 -12.37 3.16 -22.61
C VAL A 138 -12.34 1.67 -22.22
N ALA A 139 -11.38 1.27 -21.38
CA ALA A 139 -11.24 -0.08 -20.85
C ALA A 139 -11.21 -0.08 -19.32
N ALA A 140 -11.63 -1.21 -18.70
CA ALA A 140 -11.71 -1.31 -17.25
C ALA A 140 -10.29 -1.26 -16.61
N PRO A 141 -10.04 -0.35 -15.64
CA PRO A 141 -8.71 -0.15 -15.02
C PRO A 141 -8.23 -1.32 -14.15
N PHE A 142 -9.05 -2.35 -14.00
CA PHE A 142 -8.81 -3.45 -13.05
C PHE A 142 -7.49 -4.18 -13.33
N GLY A 143 -7.20 -4.47 -14.60
CA GLY A 143 -5.99 -5.19 -15.00
C GLY A 143 -4.71 -4.50 -14.54
N ALA A 144 -4.62 -3.18 -14.76
CA ALA A 144 -3.46 -2.39 -14.38
C ALA A 144 -3.33 -2.23 -12.84
N VAL A 145 -4.42 -1.99 -12.09
CA VAL A 145 -4.35 -1.95 -10.60
C VAL A 145 -3.87 -3.28 -10.05
N LYS A 146 -4.43 -4.38 -10.55
CA LYS A 146 -4.07 -5.74 -10.17
C LYS A 146 -2.60 -6.03 -10.49
N ASP A 147 -2.14 -5.73 -11.70
CA ASP A 147 -0.77 -5.97 -12.13
C ASP A 147 0.24 -5.17 -11.29
N VAL A 148 -0.05 -3.89 -11.05
CA VAL A 148 0.78 -3.04 -10.18
C VAL A 148 0.84 -3.62 -8.76
N SER A 149 -0.29 -4.03 -8.21
CA SER A 149 -0.35 -4.62 -6.86
C SER A 149 0.46 -5.92 -6.76
N ILE A 150 0.37 -6.78 -7.79
CA ILE A 150 1.13 -8.03 -7.87
C ILE A 150 2.64 -7.74 -7.97
N VAL A 151 3.06 -6.85 -8.88
CA VAL A 151 4.48 -6.50 -9.04
C VAL A 151 5.03 -5.86 -7.76
N SER A 152 4.29 -4.96 -7.12
CA SER A 152 4.65 -4.39 -5.82
C SER A 152 4.82 -5.46 -4.74
N GLY A 153 3.92 -6.46 -4.70
CA GLY A 153 4.02 -7.60 -3.79
C GLY A 153 5.29 -8.43 -4.01
N ILE A 154 5.56 -8.80 -5.28
CA ILE A 154 6.76 -9.56 -5.67
C ILE A 154 8.04 -8.78 -5.32
N THR A 155 8.09 -7.50 -5.67
CA THR A 155 9.25 -6.63 -5.40
C THR A 155 9.49 -6.46 -3.91
N GLY A 156 8.41 -6.31 -3.13
CA GLY A 156 8.46 -6.29 -1.68
C GLY A 156 9.01 -7.58 -1.07
N ASN A 157 8.52 -8.73 -1.51
CA ASN A 157 8.97 -10.05 -1.03
C ASN A 157 10.43 -10.31 -1.39
N LEU A 158 10.84 -9.98 -2.62
CA LEU A 158 12.24 -10.08 -3.05
C LEU A 158 13.15 -9.20 -2.19
N THR A 159 12.76 -7.95 -1.95
CA THR A 159 13.59 -7.02 -1.16
C THR A 159 13.66 -7.44 0.30
N ALA A 160 12.55 -7.95 0.88
CA ALA A 160 12.54 -8.50 2.23
C ALA A 160 13.46 -9.72 2.36
N PHE A 161 13.50 -10.59 1.34
CA PHE A 161 14.43 -11.71 1.30
C PHE A 161 15.89 -11.25 1.24
N LEU A 162 16.22 -10.33 0.33
CA LEU A 162 17.58 -9.82 0.18
C LEU A 162 18.06 -9.11 1.45
N LEU A 163 17.22 -8.24 2.03
CA LEU A 163 17.54 -7.56 3.29
C LEU A 163 17.66 -8.54 4.46
N GLY A 164 16.75 -9.51 4.55
CA GLY A 164 16.80 -10.55 5.57
C GLY A 164 18.07 -11.41 5.46
N ALA A 165 18.48 -11.79 4.25
CA ALA A 165 19.69 -12.57 4.03
C ALA A 165 20.97 -11.84 4.49
N VAL A 166 21.01 -10.51 4.36
CA VAL A 166 22.13 -9.68 4.82
C VAL A 166 22.04 -9.39 6.32
N ALA A 167 20.84 -9.13 6.85
CA ALA A 167 20.66 -8.68 8.22
C ALA A 167 20.59 -9.81 9.25
N LEU A 168 20.04 -10.98 8.91
CA LEU A 168 19.93 -12.10 9.84
C LEU A 168 21.30 -12.53 10.40
N PRO A 169 22.38 -12.69 9.60
CA PRO A 169 23.70 -13.01 10.15
C PRO A 169 24.21 -11.99 11.18
N LEU A 170 23.80 -10.72 11.08
CA LEU A 170 24.24 -9.63 11.95
C LEU A 170 23.55 -9.62 13.32
N GLY A 171 22.40 -10.29 13.47
CA GLY A 171 21.58 -10.19 14.68
C GLY A 171 20.74 -11.42 15.02
N TYR A 172 20.94 -12.57 14.36
CA TYR A 172 20.15 -13.78 14.63
C TYR A 172 20.21 -14.23 16.09
N GLN A 173 21.33 -13.96 16.77
CA GLN A 173 21.53 -14.31 18.18
C GLN A 173 20.64 -13.48 19.13
N LEU A 174 20.14 -12.33 18.67
CA LEU A 174 19.22 -11.47 19.42
C LEU A 174 17.76 -11.92 19.27
N ILE A 175 17.46 -12.78 18.29
CA ILE A 175 16.09 -13.20 18.00
C ILE A 175 15.87 -14.60 18.57
N ALA A 176 14.77 -14.77 19.29
CA ALA A 176 14.37 -16.08 19.80
C ALA A 176 14.21 -17.10 18.63
N PRO A 177 14.67 -18.36 18.78
CA PRO A 177 14.70 -19.33 17.68
C PRO A 177 13.32 -19.63 17.04
N ASP A 178 12.25 -19.55 17.83
CA ASP A 178 10.87 -19.69 17.39
C ASP A 178 10.42 -18.53 16.49
N VAL A 179 10.80 -17.30 16.83
CA VAL A 179 10.53 -16.11 16.02
C VAL A 179 11.28 -16.18 14.69
N VAL A 180 12.56 -16.57 14.71
CA VAL A 180 13.34 -16.79 13.47
C VAL A 180 12.67 -17.83 12.56
N ARG A 181 12.22 -18.94 13.14
CA ARG A 181 11.50 -19.99 12.39
C ARG A 181 10.21 -19.45 11.77
N GLY A 182 9.43 -18.67 12.52
CA GLY A 182 8.22 -18.02 12.02
C GLY A 182 8.50 -17.06 10.85
N MET A 183 9.55 -16.25 10.96
CA MET A 183 9.99 -15.34 9.90
C MET A 183 10.41 -16.09 8.63
N ILE A 184 11.18 -17.19 8.77
CA ILE A 184 11.58 -18.04 7.64
C ILE A 184 10.35 -18.62 6.95
N TRP A 185 9.40 -19.19 7.69
CA TRP A 185 8.18 -19.75 7.10
C TRP A 185 7.35 -18.69 6.37
N SER A 186 7.16 -17.52 6.97
CA SER A 186 6.43 -16.41 6.35
C SER A 186 7.11 -15.95 5.06
N LEU A 187 8.43 -15.82 5.07
CA LEU A 187 9.21 -15.39 3.91
C LEU A 187 9.20 -16.45 2.80
N THR A 188 9.41 -17.73 3.14
CA THR A 188 9.35 -18.83 2.18
C THR A 188 7.97 -18.93 1.55
N PHE A 189 6.90 -18.81 2.35
CA PHE A 189 5.53 -18.80 1.83
C PHE A 189 5.29 -17.62 0.87
N ALA A 190 5.70 -16.40 1.27
CA ALA A 190 5.54 -15.21 0.45
C ALA A 190 6.31 -15.30 -0.89
N LEU A 191 7.52 -15.86 -0.86
CA LEU A 191 8.32 -16.12 -2.05
C LEU A 191 7.71 -17.22 -2.93
N ALA A 192 7.21 -18.30 -2.34
CA ALA A 192 6.54 -19.38 -3.08
C ALA A 192 5.31 -18.86 -3.83
N VAL A 193 4.49 -18.03 -3.18
CA VAL A 193 3.34 -17.35 -3.82
C VAL A 193 3.82 -16.44 -4.95
N SER A 194 4.86 -15.64 -4.73
CA SER A 194 5.43 -14.75 -5.74
C SER A 194 5.95 -15.51 -6.96
N LEU A 195 6.63 -16.64 -6.74
CA LEU A 195 7.15 -17.51 -7.78
C LEU A 195 6.02 -18.19 -8.56
N GLY A 196 4.98 -18.67 -7.86
CA GLY A 196 3.79 -19.22 -8.50
C GLY A 196 3.16 -18.23 -9.47
N VAL A 197 2.96 -16.98 -9.06
CA VAL A 197 2.44 -15.92 -9.94
C VAL A 197 3.33 -15.67 -11.16
N LEU A 198 4.65 -15.70 -11.00
CA LEU A 198 5.60 -15.53 -12.10
C LEU A 198 5.58 -16.71 -13.09
N ILE A 199 5.43 -17.95 -12.60
CA ILE A 199 5.27 -19.14 -13.44
C ILE A 199 4.03 -19.01 -14.33
N PHE A 200 2.92 -18.50 -13.78
CA PHE A 200 1.67 -18.25 -14.51
C PHE A 200 1.58 -16.85 -15.13
N SER A 201 2.70 -16.13 -15.27
CA SER A 201 2.75 -14.73 -15.69
C SER A 201 2.00 -14.41 -16.98
N ARG A 202 2.05 -15.32 -17.98
CA ARG A 202 1.34 -15.14 -19.27
C ARG A 202 -0.18 -15.09 -19.16
N ARG A 203 -0.76 -15.70 -18.10
CA ARG A 203 -2.20 -15.71 -17.84
C ARG A 203 -2.62 -14.67 -16.81
N VAL A 204 -1.71 -14.34 -15.89
CA VAL A 204 -2.01 -13.44 -14.78
C VAL A 204 -1.87 -11.98 -15.19
N PHE A 205 -0.80 -11.58 -15.89
CA PHE A 205 -0.56 -10.18 -16.20
C PHE A 205 -1.27 -9.72 -17.47
N SER A 206 -1.82 -8.51 -17.41
CA SER A 206 -2.50 -7.83 -18.52
C SER A 206 -1.64 -6.73 -19.17
N LEU A 207 -0.71 -6.13 -18.42
CA LEU A 207 0.16 -5.07 -18.91
C LEU A 207 1.30 -5.62 -19.79
N PRO A 208 1.76 -4.84 -20.79
CA PRO A 208 2.96 -5.16 -21.55
C PRO A 208 4.19 -5.29 -20.64
N ARG A 209 5.11 -6.20 -21.00
CA ARG A 209 6.33 -6.47 -20.21
C ARG A 209 7.14 -5.23 -19.86
N GLY A 210 7.25 -4.26 -20.79
CA GLY A 210 7.96 -3.01 -20.53
C GLY A 210 7.35 -2.19 -19.39
N GLN A 211 6.01 -2.17 -19.29
CA GLN A 211 5.31 -1.49 -18.20
C GLN A 211 5.45 -2.23 -16.88
N LEU A 212 5.43 -3.57 -16.89
CA LEU A 212 5.69 -4.37 -15.68
C LEU A 212 7.10 -4.11 -15.13
N TRP A 213 8.12 -4.07 -15.99
CA TRP A 213 9.49 -3.73 -15.60
C TRP A 213 9.62 -2.30 -15.07
N MET A 214 8.92 -1.35 -15.69
CA MET A 214 8.87 0.01 -15.18
C MET A 214 8.30 0.06 -13.76
N VAL A 215 7.18 -0.63 -13.50
CA VAL A 215 6.59 -0.73 -12.16
C VAL A 215 7.57 -1.36 -11.18
N PHE A 216 8.19 -2.48 -11.55
CA PHE A 216 9.19 -3.16 -10.72
C PHE A 216 10.33 -2.24 -10.29
N TRP A 217 10.93 -1.49 -11.22
CA TRP A 217 12.04 -0.60 -10.89
C TRP A 217 11.62 0.60 -10.04
N ILE A 218 10.43 1.17 -10.30
CA ILE A 218 9.89 2.24 -9.46
C ILE A 218 9.62 1.71 -8.04
N ASP A 219 9.07 0.51 -7.90
CA ASP A 219 8.81 -0.12 -6.61
C ASP A 219 10.10 -0.47 -5.87
N LEU A 220 11.13 -0.94 -6.58
CA LEU A 220 12.43 -1.23 -5.99
C LEU A 220 13.08 0.06 -5.46
N LEU A 221 13.05 1.14 -6.27
CA LEU A 221 13.52 2.45 -5.85
C LEU A 221 12.71 2.96 -4.65
N ARG A 222 11.38 2.83 -4.67
CA ARG A 222 10.49 3.20 -3.56
C ARG A 222 10.93 2.50 -2.27
N ILE A 223 11.14 1.18 -2.31
CA ILE A 223 11.53 0.42 -1.11
C ILE A 223 12.92 0.84 -0.65
N ALA A 224 13.89 1.00 -1.56
CA ALA A 224 15.23 1.46 -1.21
C ALA A 224 15.20 2.85 -0.53
N VAL A 225 14.49 3.82 -1.12
CA VAL A 225 14.31 5.16 -0.56
C VAL A 225 13.63 5.09 0.80
N THR A 226 12.59 4.28 0.96
CA THR A 226 11.86 4.14 2.23
C THR A 226 12.77 3.57 3.32
N CYS A 227 13.52 2.51 3.01
CA CYS A 227 14.45 1.84 3.92
C CYS A 227 15.61 2.76 4.32
N ILE A 228 16.22 3.46 3.36
CA ILE A 228 17.32 4.39 3.63
C ILE A 228 16.82 5.58 4.43
N ALA A 229 15.69 6.18 4.02
CA ALA A 229 15.13 7.34 4.72
C ALA A 229 14.75 6.98 6.16
N ILE A 230 14.11 5.82 6.41
CA ILE A 230 13.78 5.48 7.80
C ILE A 230 15.02 5.16 8.64
N ALA A 231 16.03 4.49 8.09
CA ALA A 231 17.30 4.27 8.78
C ALA A 231 17.99 5.59 9.14
N LEU A 232 17.99 6.56 8.21
CA LEU A 232 18.51 7.90 8.46
C LEU A 232 17.69 8.63 9.52
N ALA A 233 16.36 8.54 9.48
CA ALA A 233 15.52 9.13 10.52
C ALA A 233 15.93 8.63 11.91
N TRP A 234 16.08 7.32 12.07
CA TRP A 234 16.50 6.72 13.33
C TRP A 234 17.93 7.08 13.73
N ALA A 235 18.88 7.11 12.78
CA ALA A 235 20.25 7.54 13.04
C ALA A 235 20.34 9.01 13.51
N TRP A 236 19.49 9.89 12.99
CA TRP A 236 19.39 11.29 13.45
C TRP A 236 18.71 11.43 14.81
N ALA A 237 17.83 10.49 15.19
CA ALA A 237 17.24 10.46 16.52
C ALA A 237 18.20 9.89 17.57
N MET A 238 19.01 8.88 17.21
CA MET A 238 19.95 8.20 18.10
C MET A 238 21.30 7.95 17.41
N PRO A 239 22.18 8.98 17.35
CA PRO A 239 23.47 8.89 16.64
C PRO A 239 24.47 7.89 17.25
N SER A 240 24.28 7.50 18.51
CA SER A 240 25.15 6.55 19.22
C SER A 240 24.96 5.09 18.80
N VAL A 241 23.88 4.78 18.08
CA VAL A 241 23.54 3.42 17.65
C VAL A 241 24.23 3.10 16.33
N SER A 242 24.76 1.88 16.20
CA SER A 242 25.52 1.47 15.01
C SER A 242 24.64 1.36 13.76
N VAL A 243 25.25 1.60 12.59
CA VAL A 243 24.59 1.43 11.28
C VAL A 243 24.09 0.00 11.08
N GLY A 244 24.82 -1.00 11.59
CA GLY A 244 24.42 -2.40 11.54
C GLY A 244 23.10 -2.66 12.25
N MET A 245 22.85 -1.99 13.38
CA MET A 245 21.58 -2.10 14.10
C MET A 245 20.42 -1.48 13.32
N TRP A 246 20.63 -0.33 12.65
CA TRP A 246 19.60 0.26 11.79
C TRP A 246 19.28 -0.63 10.59
N LEU A 247 20.29 -1.23 9.97
CA LEU A 247 20.08 -2.20 8.89
C LEU A 247 19.28 -3.41 9.38
N PHE A 248 19.61 -3.93 10.57
CA PHE A 248 18.90 -5.03 11.20
C PHE A 248 17.42 -4.68 11.49
N LEU A 249 17.15 -3.50 12.05
CA LEU A 249 15.80 -3.04 12.33
C LEU A 249 14.99 -2.79 11.06
N VAL A 250 15.60 -2.23 10.01
CA VAL A 250 14.94 -2.05 8.70
C VAL A 250 14.59 -3.41 8.09
N ALA A 251 15.50 -4.38 8.14
CA ALA A 251 15.23 -5.73 7.65
C ALA A 251 14.12 -6.42 8.47
N GLY A 252 14.17 -6.30 9.81
CA GLY A 252 13.12 -6.78 10.70
C GLY A 252 11.75 -6.20 10.34
N ARG A 253 11.67 -4.87 10.12
CA ARG A 253 10.45 -4.19 9.68
C ARG A 253 9.95 -4.72 8.34
N GLN A 254 10.85 -4.94 7.38
CA GLN A 254 10.49 -5.52 6.08
C GLN A 254 9.95 -6.94 6.20
N LEU A 255 10.51 -7.78 7.07
CA LEU A 255 10.04 -9.14 7.31
C LEU A 255 8.68 -9.16 8.01
N VAL A 256 8.50 -8.35 9.07
CA VAL A 256 7.21 -8.18 9.76
C VAL A 256 6.14 -7.71 8.78
N SER A 257 6.50 -6.87 7.80
CA SER A 257 5.55 -6.39 6.79
C SER A 257 4.94 -7.50 5.91
N ARG A 258 5.55 -8.70 5.87
CA ARG A 258 5.13 -9.86 5.06
C ARG A 258 4.26 -10.86 5.80
N LEU A 259 4.06 -10.67 7.11
CA LEU A 259 3.13 -11.49 7.88
C LEU A 259 1.70 -11.25 7.35
N PRO A 260 1.02 -12.29 6.85
CA PRO A 260 -0.31 -12.15 6.26
C PRO A 260 -1.35 -11.83 7.35
N PHE A 261 -2.43 -11.15 6.96
CA PHE A 261 -3.63 -10.90 7.78
C PHE A 261 -3.46 -10.00 9.02
N LEU A 262 -2.33 -9.32 9.17
CA LEU A 262 -2.12 -8.41 10.30
C LEU A 262 -2.36 -6.94 9.92
N PRO A 263 -3.35 -6.27 10.53
CA PRO A 263 -3.51 -4.82 10.44
C PRO A 263 -2.41 -4.11 11.25
N ASN A 264 -2.08 -2.87 10.89
CA ASN A 264 -1.14 -2.03 11.64
C ASN A 264 0.24 -2.67 11.90
N LYS A 265 0.95 -2.99 10.81
CA LYS A 265 2.23 -3.71 10.85
C LYS A 265 3.35 -2.96 11.57
N ASP A 266 3.28 -1.64 11.62
CA ASP A 266 4.27 -0.80 12.32
C ASP A 266 4.17 -0.97 13.84
N LEU A 267 2.98 -1.17 14.40
CA LEU A 267 2.78 -1.40 15.85
C LEU A 267 3.29 -2.80 16.25
N LEU A 268 3.06 -3.80 15.40
CA LEU A 268 3.67 -5.13 15.59
C LEU A 268 5.18 -5.08 15.52
N PHE A 269 5.74 -4.25 14.63
CA PHE A 269 7.17 -4.05 14.56
C PHE A 269 7.73 -3.35 15.82
N ALA A 270 7.01 -2.39 16.41
CA ALA A 270 7.39 -1.80 17.69
C ALA A 270 7.42 -2.85 18.82
N ASN A 271 6.41 -3.73 18.90
CA ASN A 271 6.40 -4.85 19.84
C ASN A 271 7.52 -5.88 19.55
N PHE A 272 7.79 -6.16 18.28
CA PHE A 272 8.91 -7.01 17.87
C PHE A 272 10.25 -6.40 18.30
N ALA A 273 10.44 -5.10 18.13
CA ALA A 273 11.62 -4.39 18.60
C ALA A 273 11.78 -4.51 20.11
N PHE A 274 10.70 -4.39 20.88
CA PHE A 274 10.75 -4.64 22.32
C PHE A 274 11.23 -6.07 22.67
N LEU A 275 10.65 -7.08 22.01
CA LEU A 275 10.92 -8.50 22.25
C LEU A 275 12.33 -8.93 21.83
N VAL A 276 12.83 -8.40 20.70
CA VAL A 276 14.12 -8.78 20.11
C VAL A 276 15.27 -7.96 20.67
N ILE A 277 15.05 -6.68 20.94
CA ILE A 277 16.16 -5.80 21.33
C ILE A 277 16.47 -5.96 22.82
N GLY A 278 15.47 -6.05 23.70
CA GLY A 278 15.65 -6.33 25.13
C GLY A 278 16.51 -5.31 25.90
N HIS A 279 16.01 -4.82 27.04
CA HIS A 279 16.65 -3.84 27.96
C HIS A 279 16.97 -2.43 27.40
N ASP A 280 17.19 -2.22 26.10
CA ASP A 280 17.31 -0.86 25.55
C ASP A 280 15.94 -0.25 25.25
N ARG A 281 15.34 0.31 26.32
CA ARG A 281 14.04 0.99 26.26
C ARG A 281 14.03 2.12 25.23
N ALA A 282 15.18 2.76 24.97
CA ALA A 282 15.22 3.89 24.05
C ALA A 282 14.90 3.46 22.60
N LEU A 283 15.47 2.34 22.14
CA LEU A 283 15.20 1.83 20.80
C LEU A 283 13.72 1.43 20.62
N SER A 284 13.15 0.74 21.61
CA SER A 284 11.73 0.40 21.61
C SER A 284 10.84 1.64 21.57
N ASP A 285 11.14 2.64 22.41
CA ASP A 285 10.41 3.91 22.47
C ASP A 285 10.47 4.65 21.12
N LEU A 286 11.62 4.63 20.44
CA LEU A 286 11.78 5.25 19.11
C LEU A 286 10.95 4.52 18.03
N MET A 287 10.88 3.19 18.09
CA MET A 287 10.05 2.41 17.14
C MET A 287 8.56 2.67 17.36
N ALA A 288 8.11 2.68 18.62
CA ALA A 288 6.74 3.06 19.00
C ALA A 288 6.42 4.50 18.56
N PHE A 289 7.33 5.45 18.79
CA PHE A 289 7.18 6.82 18.33
C PHE A 289 7.09 6.93 16.81
N THR A 290 7.88 6.14 16.08
CA THR A 290 7.82 6.09 14.61
C THR A 290 6.46 5.57 14.13
N ALA A 291 5.95 4.49 14.74
CA ALA A 291 4.62 3.94 14.44
C ALA A 291 3.50 4.94 14.75
N ALA A 292 3.55 5.58 15.92
CA ALA A 292 2.61 6.61 16.32
C ALA A 292 2.66 7.84 15.40
N SER A 293 3.84 8.27 14.97
CA SER A 293 4.03 9.35 13.99
C SER A 293 3.40 9.01 12.65
N THR A 294 3.53 7.75 12.19
CA THR A 294 2.84 7.26 10.99
C THR A 294 1.33 7.41 11.15
N LEU A 295 0.74 6.88 12.23
CA LEU A 295 -0.70 6.98 12.48
C LEU A 295 -1.18 8.44 12.61
N LEU A 296 -0.41 9.29 13.29
CA LEU A 296 -0.69 10.72 13.40
C LEU A 296 -0.72 11.38 12.01
N MET A 297 0.27 11.11 11.16
CA MET A 297 0.30 11.64 9.80
C MET A 297 -0.91 11.19 8.97
N HIS A 298 -1.32 9.93 9.10
CA HIS A 298 -2.54 9.45 8.45
C HIS A 298 -3.77 10.23 8.94
N GLY A 299 -3.90 10.43 10.26
CA GLY A 299 -5.00 11.18 10.86
C GLY A 299 -5.05 12.64 10.41
N LEU A 300 -3.90 13.32 10.42
CA LEU A 300 -3.78 14.71 9.94
C LEU A 300 -4.18 14.84 8.47
N LEU A 301 -3.75 13.91 7.61
CA LEU A 301 -4.11 13.93 6.19
C LEU A 301 -5.59 13.65 5.96
N LEU A 302 -6.20 12.71 6.70
CA LEU A 302 -7.65 12.47 6.63
C LEU A 302 -8.45 13.70 7.09
N LEU A 303 -8.04 14.34 8.19
CA LEU A 303 -8.66 15.56 8.68
C LEU A 303 -8.55 16.69 7.66
N LEU A 304 -7.36 16.89 7.08
CA LEU A 304 -7.14 17.87 6.02
C LEU A 304 -8.07 17.63 4.82
N PHE A 305 -8.15 16.39 4.33
CA PHE A 305 -9.03 16.05 3.21
C PHE A 305 -10.51 16.22 3.54
N GLY A 306 -10.91 15.90 4.77
CA GLY A 306 -12.27 16.12 5.27
C GLY A 306 -12.61 17.60 5.34
N ALA A 307 -11.71 18.43 5.87
CA ALA A 307 -11.88 19.88 5.96
C ALA A 307 -12.02 20.53 4.58
N VAL A 308 -11.15 20.16 3.63
CA VAL A 308 -11.24 20.63 2.24
C VAL A 308 -12.59 20.28 1.61
N TYR A 309 -13.04 19.02 1.77
CA TYR A 309 -14.34 18.57 1.26
C TYR A 309 -15.51 19.39 1.82
N VAL A 310 -15.53 19.63 3.14
CA VAL A 310 -16.57 20.44 3.78
C VAL A 310 -16.54 21.89 3.29
N MET A 311 -15.35 22.47 3.13
CA MET A 311 -15.18 23.83 2.62
C MET A 311 -15.68 24.00 1.19
N GLU A 312 -15.37 23.06 0.30
CA GLU A 312 -15.86 23.05 -1.09
C GLU A 312 -17.38 22.98 -1.12
N ARG A 313 -17.97 22.07 -0.33
CA ARG A 313 -19.42 21.90 -0.23
C ARG A 313 -20.13 23.15 0.33
N ALA A 314 -19.54 23.79 1.33
CA ALA A 314 -20.07 25.02 1.91
C ALA A 314 -20.04 26.19 0.91
N ARG A 315 -18.99 26.26 0.06
CA ARG A 315 -18.89 27.27 -1.01
C ARG A 315 -19.92 27.03 -2.11
N GLU A 316 -20.15 25.78 -2.51
CA GLU A 316 -21.21 25.43 -3.46
C GLU A 316 -22.58 25.87 -2.94
N TRP A 317 -22.89 25.53 -1.68
CA TRP A 317 -24.18 25.88 -1.08
C TRP A 317 -24.42 27.40 -1.05
N ARG A 318 -23.39 28.19 -0.72
CA ARG A 318 -23.44 29.66 -0.74
C ARG A 318 -23.56 30.27 -2.14
N ARG A 319 -23.18 29.56 -3.21
CA ARG A 319 -23.34 30.03 -4.59
C ARG A 319 -24.72 29.70 -5.17
N THR A 320 -25.37 28.68 -4.61
CA THR A 320 -26.71 28.22 -5.04
C THR A 320 -27.85 28.77 -4.17
N ALA A 321 -27.53 29.46 -3.07
CA ALA A 321 -28.46 30.14 -2.19
C ALA A 321 -28.44 31.65 -2.49
#